data_AF-A0A532DN76-F1
#
_entry.id   AF-A0A532DN76-F1
#
_cell.length_a   1.000
_cell.length_b   1.000
_cell.length_c   1.000
_cell.angle_alpha   90.00
_cell.angle_beta   90.00
_cell.angle_gamma   90.00
#
_symmetry.space_group_name_H-M   'P 1'
#
loop_
_entity.id
_entity.type
_entity.pdbx_description
1 polymer ?
#
loop_
_entity_poly.entity_id
_entity_poly.type
_entity_poly.pdbx_seq_one_letter_code
_entity_poly.pdbx_strand_id
1 'polypeptide(L)'
;MDAWYRSTVPALGTGEGRYFWVTVEASKPWSGHLCFRMQDAHGFRSYGSRKVAISELPNSPLLIYDTSNPDLISMKDAATKLYTESRVRGHRLASIAEKLSGWSDGGITSGTPDDILNYMATYIAFSKKTPLFGRRIPSTVVELIRWEDVRASTFTDGATKLEGTNNTANVYIDLSIEANNLEKLVQELNVAEDAQGEE
;
A
#
# COMPACT_ATOMS: atom_id res chain seq x y z
N MET A 1 19.28 -35.39 -5.97
CA MET A 1 19.66 -34.03 -5.53
C MET A 1 18.60 -33.58 -4.54
N ASP A 2 18.96 -33.58 -3.26
CA ASP A 2 18.05 -33.22 -2.18
C ASP A 2 17.72 -31.73 -2.24
N ALA A 3 16.45 -31.39 -2.00
CA ALA A 3 16.03 -30.01 -1.87
C ALA A 3 16.68 -29.41 -0.63
N TRP A 4 17.35 -28.26 -0.79
CA TRP A 4 17.95 -27.53 0.32
C TRP A 4 17.34 -26.13 0.37
N TYR A 5 17.21 -25.62 1.59
CA TYR A 5 16.68 -24.29 1.88
C TYR A 5 17.69 -23.58 2.76
N ARG A 6 18.08 -22.36 2.39
CA ARG A 6 18.94 -21.52 3.23
C ARG A 6 18.21 -20.22 3.50
N SER A 7 18.02 -19.92 4.78
CA SER A 7 17.50 -18.65 5.24
C SER A 7 18.62 -17.83 5.83
N THR A 8 18.81 -16.61 5.36
CA THR A 8 19.75 -15.66 5.94
C THR A 8 18.95 -14.54 6.57
N VAL A 9 19.04 -14.38 7.89
CA VAL A 9 18.51 -13.22 8.60
C VAL A 9 19.69 -12.27 8.79
N PRO A 10 19.72 -11.09 8.14
CA PRO A 10 20.75 -10.11 8.44
C PRO A 10 20.61 -9.70 9.91
N ALA A 11 21.73 -9.66 10.63
CA ALA A 11 21.77 -9.16 12.00
C ALA A 11 21.41 -7.67 12.00
N LEU A 12 20.14 -7.35 12.25
CA LEU A 12 19.71 -5.98 12.47
C LEU A 12 20.02 -5.63 13.93
N GLY A 13 20.76 -4.53 14.10
CA GLY A 13 21.05 -3.96 15.41
C GLY A 13 19.77 -3.69 16.20
N THR A 14 19.93 -3.57 17.52
CA THR A 14 18.90 -3.47 18.56
C THR A 14 18.06 -2.19 18.53
N GLY A 15 17.66 -1.73 17.34
CA GLY A 15 16.67 -0.67 17.17
C GLY A 15 15.27 -1.28 17.13
N GLU A 16 14.37 -0.76 17.96
CA GLU A 16 12.96 -1.13 18.02
C GLU A 16 12.32 -1.11 16.62
N GLY A 17 12.18 -2.28 16.01
CA GLY A 17 11.57 -2.44 14.69
C GLY A 17 11.15 -3.89 14.47
N ARG A 18 9.83 -4.13 14.44
CA ARG A 18 9.17 -5.45 14.39
C ARG A 18 9.18 -6.10 13.01
N TYR A 19 10.25 -5.97 12.24
CA TYR A 19 10.33 -6.53 10.89
C TYR A 19 11.68 -7.20 10.67
N PHE A 20 11.65 -8.46 10.23
CA PHE A 20 12.84 -9.19 9.81
C PHE A 20 12.73 -9.52 8.33
N TRP A 21 13.78 -9.22 7.59
CA TRP A 21 13.93 -9.64 6.21
C TRP A 21 14.44 -11.07 6.22
N VAL A 22 13.71 -11.98 5.59
CA VAL A 22 14.15 -13.36 5.40
C VAL A 22 14.32 -13.60 3.91
N THR A 23 15.58 -13.71 3.47
CA THR A 23 15.87 -14.21 2.14
C THR A 23 15.79 -15.73 2.17
N VAL A 24 14.87 -16.31 1.39
CA VAL A 24 14.77 -17.75 1.22
C VAL A 24 15.33 -18.10 -0.15
N GLU A 25 16.48 -18.77 -0.17
CA GLU A 25 17.01 -19.40 -1.37
C GLU A 25 16.50 -20.84 -1.45
N ALA A 26 15.84 -21.17 -2.57
CA ALA A 26 15.35 -22.52 -2.85
C ALA A 26 15.86 -22.97 -4.22
N SER A 27 16.33 -24.22 -4.30
CA SER A 27 16.85 -24.81 -5.56
C SER A 27 15.76 -25.22 -6.55
N LYS A 28 14.49 -25.20 -6.15
CA LYS A 28 13.31 -25.51 -6.97
C LYS A 28 12.11 -24.67 -6.52
N PRO A 29 11.13 -24.42 -7.41
CA PRO A 29 9.85 -23.84 -7.04
C PRO A 29 9.18 -24.67 -5.95
N TRP A 30 8.63 -23.98 -4.95
CA TRP A 30 7.98 -24.64 -3.82
C TRP A 30 6.80 -23.82 -3.35
N SER A 31 5.74 -24.53 -2.97
CA SER A 31 4.63 -23.98 -2.22
C SER A 31 4.44 -24.80 -0.95
N GLY A 32 4.28 -24.13 0.18
CA GLY A 32 4.04 -24.80 1.46
C GLY A 32 4.05 -23.84 2.63
N HIS A 33 4.03 -24.39 3.84
CA HIS A 33 4.02 -23.56 5.04
C HIS A 33 5.45 -23.27 5.53
N LEU A 34 5.86 -22.01 5.51
CA LEU A 34 7.06 -21.56 6.20
C LEU A 34 6.70 -21.28 7.66
N CYS A 35 7.42 -21.91 8.60
CA CYS A 35 7.21 -21.72 10.02
C CYS A 35 8.39 -20.93 10.58
N PHE A 36 8.13 -19.72 11.08
CA PHE A 36 9.17 -18.88 11.65
C PHE A 36 9.30 -19.18 13.14
N ARG A 37 10.50 -19.59 13.55
CA ARG A 37 10.89 -19.75 14.95
C ARG A 37 12.05 -18.82 15.23
N MET A 38 11.90 -17.97 16.24
CA MET A 38 12.97 -17.11 16.72
C MET A 38 13.41 -17.63 18.08
N GLN A 39 14.71 -17.78 18.28
CA GLN A 39 15.28 -18.14 19.59
C GLN A 39 15.75 -16.85 20.27
N ASP A 40 15.17 -16.54 21.43
CA ASP A 40 15.64 -15.47 22.30
C ASP A 40 16.34 -16.06 23.53
N ALA A 41 16.82 -15.19 24.43
CA ALA A 41 17.48 -15.59 25.68
C ALA A 41 16.56 -16.40 26.63
N HIS A 42 15.25 -16.45 26.36
CA HIS A 42 14.24 -17.17 27.12
C HIS A 42 13.71 -18.42 26.40
N GLY A 43 14.27 -18.78 25.24
CA GLY A 43 13.95 -19.99 24.49
C GLY A 43 13.39 -19.75 23.08
N PHE A 44 12.85 -20.80 22.46
CA PHE A 44 12.23 -20.69 21.14
C PHE A 44 10.79 -20.16 21.27
N ARG A 45 10.51 -19.03 20.62
CA ARG A 45 9.14 -18.56 20.39
C ARG A 45 8.74 -18.84 18.94
N SER A 46 7.58 -19.47 18.76
CA SER A 46 6.97 -19.66 17.44
C SER A 46 6.13 -18.43 17.10
N TYR A 47 6.38 -17.83 15.94
CA TYR A 47 5.67 -16.64 15.46
C TYR A 47 4.63 -16.98 14.36
N GLY A 48 4.26 -18.26 14.25
CA GLY A 48 3.24 -18.74 13.33
C GLY A 48 3.77 -19.48 12.10
N SER A 49 2.84 -20.13 11.40
CA SER A 49 3.08 -20.89 10.16
C SER A 49 2.31 -20.26 8.99
N ARG A 50 2.96 -20.03 7.84
CA ARG A 50 2.37 -19.27 6.72
C ARG A 50 2.54 -19.95 5.39
N LYS A 51 1.50 -19.95 4.55
CA LYS A 51 1.62 -20.40 3.16
C LYS A 51 2.49 -19.42 2.39
N VAL A 52 3.56 -19.92 1.80
CA VAL A 52 4.48 -19.20 0.93
C VAL A 52 4.53 -19.92 -0.41
N ALA A 53 4.60 -19.16 -1.51
CA ALA A 53 4.88 -19.67 -2.84
C ALA A 53 6.13 -18.95 -3.37
N ILE A 54 7.14 -19.73 -3.79
CA ILE A 54 8.38 -19.24 -4.39
C ILE A 54 8.26 -19.50 -5.91
N SER A 55 8.24 -18.45 -6.72
CA SER A 55 8.19 -18.55 -8.20
C SER A 55 9.59 -18.46 -8.83
N GLU A 56 9.70 -18.95 -10.07
CA GLU A 56 10.94 -19.27 -10.81
C GLU A 56 11.90 -18.11 -11.15
N LEU A 57 11.72 -16.90 -10.64
CA LEU A 57 12.60 -15.80 -11.01
C LEU A 57 13.90 -15.82 -10.20
N PRO A 58 15.07 -16.13 -10.82
CA PRO A 58 16.34 -16.07 -10.11
C PRO A 58 16.61 -14.61 -9.72
N ASN A 59 16.97 -14.38 -8.45
CA ASN A 59 17.43 -13.10 -7.89
C ASN A 59 16.41 -11.97 -7.69
N SER A 60 15.10 -12.25 -7.70
CA SER A 60 14.12 -11.25 -7.22
C SER A 60 13.90 -11.43 -5.72
N PRO A 61 14.13 -10.41 -4.86
CA PRO A 61 13.71 -10.49 -3.47
C PRO A 61 12.19 -10.65 -3.45
N LEU A 62 11.73 -11.84 -3.05
CA LEU A 62 10.30 -12.10 -2.83
C LEU A 62 9.88 -11.28 -1.62
N LEU A 63 9.25 -10.14 -1.89
CA LEU A 63 8.57 -9.34 -0.89
C LEU A 63 7.26 -10.04 -0.53
N ILE A 64 7.34 -10.94 0.46
CA ILE A 64 6.18 -11.61 1.04
C ILE A 64 5.57 -10.66 2.06
N TYR A 65 4.44 -10.03 1.70
CA TYR A 65 3.66 -9.23 2.65
C TYR A 65 2.66 -10.10 3.40
N ASP A 66 2.52 -9.78 4.67
CA ASP A 66 1.53 -10.36 5.55
C ASP A 66 0.15 -9.76 5.30
N THR A 67 -0.71 -10.45 4.55
CA THR A 67 -2.11 -10.05 4.40
C THR A 67 -2.95 -10.32 5.65
N SER A 68 -2.37 -10.93 6.71
CA SER A 68 -2.99 -11.05 8.03
C SER A 68 -2.65 -9.89 8.98
N ASN A 69 -1.97 -8.84 8.47
CA ASN A 69 -1.81 -7.61 9.21
C ASN A 69 -3.20 -6.93 9.34
N PRO A 70 -3.81 -6.86 10.55
CA PRO A 70 -5.18 -6.36 10.73
C PRO A 70 -5.34 -4.87 10.41
N ASP A 71 -4.26 -4.19 10.04
CA ASP A 71 -4.21 -2.74 9.86
C ASP A 71 -4.27 -2.32 8.39
N LEU A 72 -4.67 -3.18 7.44
CA LEU A 72 -4.95 -2.73 6.07
C LEU A 72 -6.36 -2.16 5.96
N ILE A 73 -6.46 -0.96 5.39
CA ILE A 73 -7.73 -0.30 5.08
C ILE A 73 -7.89 -0.21 3.57
N SER A 74 -9.11 -0.42 3.08
CA SER A 74 -9.39 -0.27 1.65
C SER A 74 -9.10 1.16 1.21
N MET A 75 -8.60 1.34 -0.02
CA MET A 75 -8.30 2.67 -0.53
C MET A 75 -9.55 3.56 -0.59
N LYS A 76 -10.71 2.98 -0.91
CA LYS A 76 -12.00 3.68 -0.89
C LYS A 76 -12.35 4.20 0.51
N ASP A 77 -12.20 3.37 1.54
CA ASP A 77 -12.49 3.77 2.92
C ASP A 77 -11.46 4.80 3.40
N ALA A 78 -10.19 4.64 3.03
CA ALA A 78 -9.13 5.59 3.33
C ALA A 78 -9.39 6.96 2.70
N ALA A 79 -9.73 6.99 1.41
CA ALA A 79 -10.09 8.21 0.68
C ALA A 79 -11.33 8.88 1.28
N THR A 80 -12.35 8.10 1.63
CA THR A 80 -13.58 8.58 2.27
C THR A 80 -13.28 9.20 3.64
N LYS A 81 -12.47 8.53 4.47
CA LYS A 81 -12.07 9.02 5.78
C LYS A 81 -11.26 10.31 5.66
N LEU A 82 -10.27 10.35 4.77
CA LEU A 82 -9.46 11.55 4.57
C LEU A 82 -10.30 12.73 4.07
N TYR A 83 -11.24 12.47 3.15
CA TYR A 83 -12.18 13.49 2.66
C TYR A 83 -13.05 14.03 3.79
N THR A 84 -13.66 13.13 4.56
CA THR A 84 -14.55 13.49 5.67
C THR A 84 -13.81 14.33 6.72
N GLU A 85 -12.62 13.90 7.14
CA GLU A 85 -11.78 14.63 8.08
C GLU A 85 -11.36 16.00 7.53
N SER A 86 -10.94 16.05 6.26
CA SER A 86 -10.58 17.31 5.60
C SER A 86 -11.76 18.27 5.53
N ARG A 87 -12.97 17.78 5.21
CA ARG A 87 -14.18 18.59 5.12
C ARG A 87 -14.57 19.10 6.50
N VAL A 88 -14.63 18.23 7.52
CA VAL A 88 -15.04 18.62 8.89
C VAL A 88 -14.13 19.72 9.44
N ARG A 89 -12.84 19.68 9.09
CA ARG A 89 -11.84 20.67 9.51
C ARG A 89 -11.76 21.90 8.62
N GLY A 90 -12.48 21.94 7.49
CA GLY A 90 -12.38 23.07 6.55
C GLY A 90 -11.07 23.10 5.76
N HIS A 91 -10.31 22.02 5.74
CA HIS A 91 -9.00 21.96 5.10
C HIS A 91 -9.10 22.14 3.58
N ARG A 92 -8.15 22.89 3.00
CA ARG A 92 -8.12 23.24 1.56
C ARG A 92 -8.18 22.01 0.65
N LEU A 93 -7.65 20.87 1.09
CA LEU A 93 -7.68 19.61 0.35
C LEU A 93 -9.11 19.20 -0.05
N ALA A 94 -10.08 19.29 0.86
CA ALA A 94 -11.47 18.96 0.55
C ALA A 94 -12.07 19.93 -0.50
N SER A 95 -11.79 21.22 -0.35
CA SER A 95 -12.25 22.25 -1.30
C SER A 95 -11.65 22.08 -2.69
N ILE A 96 -10.36 21.68 -2.77
CA ILE A 96 -9.70 21.36 -4.03
C ILE A 96 -10.33 20.11 -4.64
N ALA A 97 -10.51 19.05 -3.85
CA ALA A 97 -11.11 17.81 -4.34
C ALA A 97 -12.52 18.07 -4.90
N GLU A 98 -13.35 18.86 -4.24
CA GLU A 98 -14.71 19.18 -4.73
C GLU A 98 -14.71 19.99 -6.04
N LYS A 99 -13.74 20.90 -6.22
CA LYS A 99 -13.73 21.85 -7.34
C LYS A 99 -12.89 21.40 -8.54
N LEU A 100 -11.87 20.58 -8.30
CA LEU A 100 -10.82 20.29 -9.28
C LEU A 100 -10.60 18.79 -9.53
N SER A 101 -11.47 17.91 -9.01
CA SER A 101 -11.34 16.46 -9.24
C SER A 101 -11.90 15.99 -10.58
N GLY A 102 -12.84 16.73 -11.18
CA GLY A 102 -13.49 16.35 -12.42
C GLY A 102 -12.74 16.82 -13.66
N TRP A 103 -12.94 16.13 -14.78
CA TRP A 103 -12.43 16.54 -16.08
C TRP A 103 -13.53 16.38 -17.14
N SER A 104 -13.91 17.48 -17.81
CA SER A 104 -14.92 17.48 -18.88
C SER A 104 -14.48 18.42 -20.00
N ASP A 105 -14.71 18.02 -21.25
CA ASP A 105 -14.54 18.84 -22.47
C ASP A 105 -13.27 19.71 -22.52
N GLY A 106 -12.13 19.13 -22.11
CA GLY A 106 -10.82 19.79 -22.20
C GLY A 106 -10.47 20.71 -21.02
N GLY A 107 -11.20 20.64 -19.90
CA GLY A 107 -10.91 21.43 -18.71
C GLY A 107 -11.27 20.75 -17.39
N ILE A 108 -10.74 21.34 -16.31
CA ILE A 108 -11.03 20.92 -14.93
C ILE A 108 -12.45 21.37 -14.55
N THR A 109 -13.21 20.48 -13.92
CA THR A 109 -14.58 20.72 -13.44
C THR A 109 -14.77 20.22 -12.01
N SER A 110 -15.90 20.58 -11.39
CA SER A 110 -16.32 19.95 -10.14
C SER A 110 -16.59 18.47 -10.39
N GLY A 111 -15.85 17.60 -9.71
CA GLY A 111 -15.94 16.17 -9.94
C GLY A 111 -17.19 15.54 -9.34
N THR A 112 -17.55 14.38 -9.87
CA THR A 112 -18.52 13.48 -9.26
C THR A 112 -18.03 12.98 -7.90
N PRO A 113 -18.88 12.36 -7.06
CA PRO A 113 -18.41 11.73 -5.82
C PRO A 113 -17.25 10.76 -6.03
N ASP A 114 -17.24 10.02 -7.13
CA ASP A 114 -16.14 9.10 -7.46
C ASP A 114 -14.87 9.85 -7.85
N ASP A 115 -14.96 10.95 -8.59
CA ASP A 115 -13.81 11.80 -8.93
C ASP A 115 -13.17 12.40 -7.67
N ILE A 116 -13.98 12.84 -6.72
CA ILE A 116 -13.50 13.33 -5.43
C ILE A 116 -12.70 12.22 -4.73
N LEU A 117 -13.22 11.00 -4.66
CA LEU A 117 -12.50 9.89 -4.04
C LEU A 117 -11.24 9.50 -4.82
N ASN A 118 -11.25 9.52 -6.15
CA ASN A 118 -10.07 9.30 -7.00
C ASN A 118 -8.99 10.34 -6.73
N TYR A 119 -9.38 11.61 -6.58
CA TYR A 119 -8.48 12.69 -6.21
C TYR A 119 -7.85 12.46 -4.84
N MET A 120 -8.66 12.09 -3.84
CA MET A 120 -8.17 11.83 -2.48
C MET A 120 -7.24 10.61 -2.44
N ALA A 121 -7.54 9.54 -3.19
CA ALA A 121 -6.65 8.39 -3.33
C ALA A 121 -5.33 8.74 -4.02
N THR A 122 -5.37 9.62 -5.02
CA THR A 122 -4.16 10.17 -5.64
C THR A 122 -3.33 10.93 -4.61
N TYR A 123 -3.96 11.79 -3.81
CA TYR A 123 -3.25 12.50 -2.74
C TYR A 123 -2.60 11.54 -1.74
N ILE A 124 -3.31 10.51 -1.29
CA ILE A 124 -2.80 9.47 -0.38
C ILE A 124 -1.58 8.76 -0.99
N ALA A 125 -1.69 8.31 -2.24
CA ALA A 125 -0.64 7.54 -2.90
C ALA A 125 0.62 8.36 -3.15
N PHE A 126 0.46 9.63 -3.54
CA PHE A 126 1.59 10.52 -3.85
C PHE A 126 2.17 11.18 -2.60
N SER A 127 1.39 11.37 -1.54
CA SER A 127 1.90 11.87 -0.28
C SER A 127 2.89 10.87 0.31
N LYS A 128 4.15 11.29 0.41
CA LYS A 128 5.28 10.50 0.95
C LYS A 128 5.50 9.15 0.26
N LYS A 129 4.98 8.94 -0.94
CA LYS A 129 5.02 7.65 -1.67
C LYS A 129 4.47 6.51 -0.81
N THR A 130 3.29 6.69 -0.25
CA THR A 130 2.62 5.70 0.60
C THR A 130 2.58 4.34 -0.10
N PRO A 131 3.05 3.25 0.54
CA PRO A 131 2.96 1.91 -0.03
C PRO A 131 1.50 1.52 -0.33
N LEU A 132 1.24 1.05 -1.55
CA LEU A 132 -0.08 0.56 -1.98
C LEU A 132 -0.06 -0.94 -2.22
N PHE A 133 -1.11 -1.60 -1.77
CA PHE A 133 -1.33 -3.03 -2.01
C PHE A 133 -2.57 -3.22 -2.87
N GLY A 134 -2.55 -4.23 -3.73
CA GLY A 134 -3.71 -4.57 -4.55
C GLY A 134 -3.49 -5.87 -5.31
N ARG A 135 -4.52 -6.31 -6.03
CA ARG A 135 -4.46 -7.48 -6.93
C ARG A 135 -4.46 -7.02 -8.37
N ARG A 136 -3.51 -7.50 -9.16
CA ARG A 136 -3.49 -7.26 -10.61
C ARG A 136 -4.35 -8.28 -11.31
N ILE A 137 -5.35 -7.88 -12.10
CA ILE A 137 -6.19 -8.81 -12.85
C ILE A 137 -5.33 -9.56 -13.90
N PRO A 138 -5.49 -10.89 -14.09
CA PRO A 138 -6.45 -11.81 -13.46
C PRO A 138 -5.95 -12.50 -12.18
N SER A 139 -4.83 -12.07 -11.62
CA SER A 139 -4.26 -12.65 -10.40
C SER A 139 -5.19 -12.49 -9.19
N THR A 140 -5.16 -13.50 -8.32
CA THR A 140 -5.81 -13.48 -6.99
C THR A 140 -4.85 -13.09 -5.88
N VAL A 141 -3.57 -12.87 -6.19
CA VAL A 141 -2.54 -12.54 -5.20
C VAL A 141 -2.54 -11.03 -4.95
N VAL A 142 -2.58 -10.65 -3.68
CA VAL A 142 -2.34 -9.26 -3.25
C VAL A 142 -0.83 -9.02 -3.25
N GLU A 143 -0.40 -7.98 -3.94
CA GLU A 143 1.00 -7.57 -4.04
C GLU A 143 1.18 -6.10 -3.69
N LEU A 144 2.39 -5.73 -3.29
CA LEU A 144 2.79 -4.33 -3.25
C LEU A 144 2.89 -3.81 -4.69
N ILE A 145 2.15 -2.76 -4.99
CA ILE A 145 2.18 -2.06 -6.27
C ILE A 145 3.45 -1.21 -6.31
N ARG A 146 4.24 -1.39 -7.36
CA ARG A 146 5.49 -0.64 -7.55
C ARG A 146 5.19 0.84 -7.74
N TRP A 147 6.05 1.70 -7.21
CA TRP A 147 5.88 3.14 -7.32
C TRP A 147 5.82 3.62 -8.78
N GLU A 148 6.59 2.99 -9.66
CA GLU A 148 6.58 3.28 -11.09
C GLU A 148 5.21 3.00 -11.71
N ASP A 149 4.56 1.92 -11.28
CA ASP A 149 3.22 1.55 -11.74
C ASP A 149 2.17 2.52 -11.18
N VAL A 150 2.29 2.91 -9.91
CA VAL A 150 1.42 3.94 -9.30
C VAL A 150 1.51 5.26 -10.05
N ARG A 151 2.74 5.71 -10.38
CA ARG A 151 2.97 6.97 -11.09
C ARG A 151 2.45 6.94 -12.54
N ALA A 152 2.46 5.77 -13.18
CA ALA A 152 2.00 5.58 -14.55
C ALA A 152 0.51 5.21 -14.65
N SER A 153 -0.23 5.31 -13.55
CA SER A 153 -1.64 4.91 -13.46
C SER A 153 -2.53 6.02 -12.90
N THR A 154 -3.83 5.83 -13.03
CA THR A 154 -4.85 6.75 -12.54
C THR A 154 -5.87 5.99 -11.71
N PHE A 155 -6.29 6.56 -10.58
CA PHE A 155 -7.37 5.99 -9.78
C PHE A 155 -8.71 6.22 -10.47
N THR A 156 -9.52 5.17 -10.56
CA THR A 156 -10.84 5.20 -11.16
C THR A 156 -11.87 4.49 -10.28
N ASP A 157 -13.16 4.68 -10.60
CA ASP A 157 -14.27 3.97 -9.95
C ASP A 157 -14.31 4.18 -8.42
N GLY A 158 -14.21 5.44 -7.99
CA GLY A 158 -14.26 5.83 -6.58
C GLY A 158 -13.13 5.24 -5.74
N ALA A 159 -11.90 5.30 -6.27
CA ALA A 159 -10.68 4.77 -5.68
C ALA A 159 -10.64 3.25 -5.48
N THR A 160 -11.44 2.49 -6.23
CA THR A 160 -11.44 1.03 -6.18
C THR A 160 -10.52 0.38 -7.20
N LYS A 161 -10.15 1.13 -8.26
CA LYS A 161 -9.29 0.68 -9.34
C LYS A 161 -8.11 1.62 -9.54
N LEU A 162 -6.99 1.05 -9.97
CA LEU A 162 -5.82 1.76 -10.42
C LEU A 162 -5.46 1.24 -11.81
N GLU A 163 -5.62 2.09 -12.81
CA GLU A 163 -5.55 1.72 -14.23
C GLU A 163 -4.38 2.45 -14.91
N GLY A 164 -3.53 1.71 -15.61
CA GLY A 164 -2.41 2.28 -16.34
C GLY A 164 -2.86 3.25 -17.44
N THR A 165 -2.34 4.49 -17.44
CA THR A 165 -2.78 5.57 -18.33
C THR A 165 -2.50 5.29 -19.81
N ASN A 166 -1.47 4.49 -20.11
CA ASN A 166 -1.03 4.16 -21.48
C ASN A 166 -1.17 2.67 -21.82
N ASN A 167 -1.60 1.83 -20.88
CA ASN A 167 -1.70 0.39 -21.07
C ASN A 167 -2.74 -0.21 -20.12
N THR A 168 -3.90 -0.57 -20.68
CA THR A 168 -5.01 -1.20 -19.96
C THR A 168 -4.70 -2.61 -19.46
N ALA A 169 -3.52 -3.18 -19.76
CA ALA A 169 -3.11 -4.48 -19.23
C ALA A 169 -2.76 -4.43 -17.72
N ASN A 170 -2.47 -3.25 -17.17
CA ASN A 170 -2.15 -3.09 -15.75
C ASN A 170 -3.34 -2.47 -15.02
N VAL A 171 -4.29 -3.32 -14.64
CA VAL A 171 -5.43 -2.95 -13.78
C VAL A 171 -5.28 -3.62 -12.44
N TYR A 172 -5.21 -2.80 -11.39
CA TYR A 172 -5.21 -3.25 -10.00
C TYR A 172 -6.57 -3.01 -9.35
N ILE A 173 -7.02 -3.98 -8.57
CA ILE A 173 -8.27 -3.97 -7.79
C ILE A 173 -7.99 -4.35 -6.32
N ASP A 174 -9.01 -4.26 -5.47
CA ASP A 174 -8.90 -4.50 -4.02
C ASP A 174 -7.76 -3.71 -3.39
N LEU A 175 -7.70 -2.43 -3.78
CA LEU A 175 -6.65 -1.52 -3.37
C LEU A 175 -6.73 -1.27 -1.86
N SER A 176 -5.57 -1.26 -1.20
CA SER A 176 -5.46 -1.01 0.23
C SER A 176 -4.14 -0.34 0.60
N ILE A 177 -4.13 0.30 1.76
CA ILE A 177 -2.95 0.89 2.39
C ILE A 177 -2.89 0.50 3.86
N GLU A 178 -1.75 0.72 4.50
CA GLU A 178 -1.64 0.59 5.96
C GLU A 178 -2.39 1.75 6.66
N ALA A 179 -3.22 1.42 7.64
CA ALA A 179 -4.01 2.36 8.43
C ALA A 179 -3.14 3.39 9.15
N ASN A 180 -1.96 3.01 9.63
CA ASN A 180 -1.00 3.93 10.25
C ASN A 180 -0.53 5.03 9.27
N ASN A 181 -0.39 4.72 7.98
CA ASN A 181 -0.04 5.73 6.99
C ASN A 181 -1.19 6.72 6.78
N LEU A 182 -2.44 6.23 6.80
CA LEU A 182 -3.61 7.11 6.78
C LEU A 182 -3.69 8.00 8.03
N GLU A 183 -3.44 7.44 9.21
CA GLU A 183 -3.47 8.21 10.47
C GLU A 183 -2.46 9.36 10.47
N LYS A 184 -1.24 9.11 9.98
CA LYS A 184 -0.22 10.15 9.81
C LYS A 184 -0.70 11.27 8.87
N LEU A 185 -1.31 10.91 7.74
CA LEU A 185 -1.87 11.89 6.80
C LEU A 185 -2.99 12.71 7.44
N VAL A 186 -3.88 12.09 8.21
CA VAL A 186 -4.95 12.80 8.93
C VAL A 186 -4.39 13.70 10.04
N GLN A 187 -3.31 13.29 10.71
CA GLN A 187 -2.63 14.14 11.70
C GLN A 187 -1.96 15.36 11.05
N GLU A 188 -1.40 15.21 9.86
CA GLU A 188 -0.77 16.32 9.12
C GLU A 188 -1.77 17.41 8.71
N LEU A 189 -3.03 17.05 8.48
CA LEU A 189 -4.11 18.03 8.29
C LEU A 189 -4.26 18.97 9.50
N ASN A 190 -3.83 18.57 10.70
CA ASN A 190 -3.89 19.42 11.90
C ASN A 190 -2.74 20.43 11.99
N VAL A 191 -1.59 20.17 11.35
CA VAL A 191 -0.38 21.00 11.53
C VAL A 191 -0.27 22.07 10.44
N ALA A 192 -0.86 21.84 9.27
CA ALA A 192 -0.73 22.74 8.13
C ALA A 192 -1.47 24.09 8.30
N GLU A 193 -2.45 24.20 9.20
CA GLU A 193 -3.15 25.46 9.46
C GLU A 193 -2.36 26.40 10.38
N ASP A 194 -1.57 25.86 11.31
CA ASP A 194 -0.76 26.67 12.25
C ASP A 194 0.41 27.39 11.55
N ALA A 195 0.78 26.97 10.34
CA ALA A 195 1.89 27.53 9.58
C ALA A 195 1.48 28.56 8.51
N GLN A 196 0.18 28.82 8.31
CA GLN A 196 -0.31 29.75 7.28
C GLN A 196 -1.08 30.96 7.86
N GLY A 197 -0.98 31.20 9.18
CA GLY A 197 -1.57 32.35 9.88
C GLY A 197 -0.70 33.61 9.94
N GLU A 198 0.46 33.64 9.27
CA GLU A 198 1.30 34.84 9.13
C GLU A 198 1.45 35.20 7.64
N GLU A 199 0.48 35.92 7.08
CA GLU A 199 0.71 36.88 5.98
C GLU A 199 -0.40 37.95 5.93
#